data_AF-A0A3A4ZDZ0-F1
#
_entry.id   AF-A0A3A4ZDZ0-F1
#
_cell.length_a   1.000
_cell.length_b   1.000
_cell.length_c   1.000
_cell.angle_alpha   90.00
_cell.angle_beta   90.00
_cell.angle_gamma   90.00
#
_symmetry.space_group_name_H-M   'P 1'
#
loop_
_entity.id
_entity.type
_entity.pdbx_description
1 polymer ?
#
loop_
_entity_poly.entity_id
_entity_poly.type
_entity_poly.pdbx_seq_one_letter_code
_entity_poly.pdbx_strand_id
1 'polypeptide(L)'
;MKTRLDRLIESIDPAITLDLVEGRANDAINTFQVETGVIQRWGEFKDVLTRFHWHVQKRILKNRLEKTPDPEIEWGRCCQTLLKEFGPNGEKAAFELTRTGTEGGLYTVLKAVARNMVGEFAGNEIAAKISFFWRTLSVDEQFAATEEYLKKYGHLLPSELTEGNAVRIKADFTKVLREHPRIVRRLRQVGKRQ
;
A
#
# COMPACT_ATOMS: atom_id res chain seq x y z
N MET A 1 13.72 -19.60 21.31
CA MET A 1 12.95 -20.26 20.23
C MET A 1 11.95 -19.24 19.69
N LYS A 2 11.88 -18.99 18.37
CA LYS A 2 10.93 -18.00 17.81
C LYS A 2 9.50 -18.53 17.86
N THR A 3 8.57 -17.75 18.40
CA THR A 3 7.13 -18.11 18.46
C THR A 3 6.49 -17.99 17.06
N ARG A 4 5.25 -18.47 16.90
CA ARG A 4 4.49 -18.26 15.65
C ARG A 4 4.21 -16.78 15.41
N LEU A 5 3.98 -16.00 16.49
CA LEU A 5 3.80 -14.55 16.42
C LEU A 5 5.09 -13.88 15.93
N ASP A 6 6.25 -14.23 16.48
CA ASP A 6 7.53 -13.64 16.06
C ASP A 6 7.76 -13.82 14.54
N ARG A 7 7.46 -15.01 14.01
CA ARG A 7 7.55 -15.27 12.57
C ARG A 7 6.59 -14.42 11.75
N LEU A 8 5.37 -14.20 12.24
CA LEU A 8 4.43 -13.30 11.58
C LEU A 8 4.99 -11.88 11.56
N ILE A 9 5.41 -11.34 12.71
CA ILE A 9 5.92 -9.96 12.85
C ILE A 9 7.11 -9.74 11.92
N GLU A 10 8.06 -10.68 11.87
CA GLU A 10 9.18 -10.63 10.93
C GLU A 10 8.72 -10.65 9.47
N SER A 11 7.70 -11.45 9.15
CA SER A 11 7.18 -11.55 7.77
C SER A 11 6.40 -10.33 7.30
N ILE A 12 5.88 -9.52 8.22
CA ILE A 12 5.18 -8.25 7.93
C ILE A 12 6.06 -7.03 8.19
N ASP A 13 7.36 -7.21 8.45
CA ASP A 13 8.28 -6.11 8.70
C ASP A 13 8.21 -5.07 7.57
N PRO A 14 8.19 -3.76 7.89
CA PRO A 14 8.05 -2.73 6.87
C PRO A 14 9.18 -2.72 5.85
N ALA A 15 10.39 -3.17 6.20
CA ALA A 15 11.53 -3.19 5.27
C ALA A 15 11.30 -4.14 4.09
N ILE A 16 10.59 -5.26 4.32
CA ILE A 16 10.33 -6.27 3.28
C ILE A 16 8.92 -6.18 2.68
N THR A 17 8.02 -5.40 3.29
CA THR A 17 6.66 -5.17 2.79
C THR A 17 6.51 -3.76 2.23
N LEU A 18 6.41 -2.75 3.09
CA LEU A 18 6.15 -1.36 2.71
C LEU A 18 7.31 -0.74 1.90
N ASP A 19 8.52 -0.75 2.44
CA ASP A 19 9.70 -0.10 1.83
C ASP A 19 10.11 -0.82 0.53
N LEU A 20 10.01 -2.15 0.50
CA LEU A 20 10.32 -2.93 -0.69
C LEU A 20 9.33 -2.67 -1.83
N VAL A 21 8.03 -2.60 -1.53
CA VAL A 21 7.00 -2.29 -2.53
C VAL A 21 7.14 -0.85 -3.01
N GLU A 22 7.38 0.09 -2.10
CA GLU A 22 7.64 1.49 -2.44
C GLU A 22 8.87 1.66 -3.33
N GLY A 23 9.98 0.97 -3.02
CA GLY A 23 11.18 0.96 -3.85
C GLY A 23 10.92 0.47 -5.27
N ARG A 24 10.11 -0.58 -5.43
CA ARG A 24 9.71 -1.09 -6.76
C ARG A 24 8.81 -0.13 -7.52
N ALA A 25 7.89 0.54 -6.82
CA ALA A 25 7.04 1.55 -7.44
C ALA A 25 7.85 2.77 -7.88
N ASN A 26 8.83 3.21 -7.08
CA ASN A 26 9.74 4.29 -7.46
C ASN A 26 10.60 3.91 -8.67
N ASP A 27 11.12 2.67 -8.73
CA ASP A 27 11.78 2.15 -9.94
C ASP A 27 10.84 2.18 -11.15
N ALA A 28 9.57 1.81 -10.97
CA ALA A 28 8.58 1.86 -12.05
C ALA A 28 8.35 3.29 -12.55
N ILE A 29 8.21 4.28 -11.66
CA ILE A 29 8.09 5.70 -12.01
C ILE A 29 9.29 6.14 -12.85
N ASN A 30 10.51 5.83 -12.40
CA ASN A 30 11.74 6.29 -13.04
C ASN A 30 12.03 5.61 -14.38
N THR A 31 11.53 4.39 -14.59
CA THR A 31 11.75 3.61 -15.81
C THR A 31 10.62 3.73 -16.83
N PHE A 32 9.49 4.32 -16.45
CA PHE A 32 8.35 4.48 -17.35
C PHE A 32 8.64 5.54 -18.40
N GLN A 33 8.46 5.17 -19.67
CA GLN A 33 8.71 6.04 -20.81
C GLN A 33 7.39 6.64 -21.30
N VAL A 34 7.36 7.97 -21.39
CA VAL A 34 6.28 8.76 -21.99
C VAL A 34 6.88 9.68 -23.05
N GLU A 35 6.19 9.79 -24.18
CA GLU A 35 6.66 10.57 -25.33
C GLU A 35 6.60 12.07 -25.06
N THR A 36 5.61 12.51 -24.27
CA THR A 36 5.39 13.91 -23.93
C THR A 36 5.02 14.05 -22.46
N GLY A 37 5.38 15.18 -21.86
CA GLY A 37 4.97 15.53 -20.49
C GLY A 37 3.57 16.16 -20.41
N VAL A 38 2.94 16.44 -21.55
CA VAL A 38 1.67 17.15 -21.66
C VAL A 38 0.73 16.39 -22.58
N ILE A 39 -0.44 16.02 -22.09
CA ILE A 39 -1.40 15.19 -22.82
C ILE A 39 -2.64 16.00 -23.17
N GLN A 40 -2.88 16.23 -24.47
CA GLN A 40 -3.99 17.07 -24.95
C GLN A 40 -5.28 16.28 -25.19
N ARG A 41 -5.17 14.96 -25.38
CA ARG A 41 -6.29 14.11 -25.79
C ARG A 41 -6.68 13.17 -24.65
N TRP A 42 -7.99 13.09 -24.40
CA TRP A 42 -8.54 12.22 -23.36
C TRP A 42 -8.20 10.74 -23.57
N GLY A 43 -8.24 10.25 -24.82
CA GLY A 43 -7.87 8.87 -25.15
C GLY A 43 -6.42 8.56 -24.81
N GLU A 44 -5.50 9.45 -25.19
CA GLU A 44 -4.08 9.32 -24.87
C GLU A 44 -3.83 9.32 -23.36
N PHE A 45 -4.56 10.14 -22.60
CA PHE A 45 -4.48 10.16 -21.14
C PHE A 45 -4.86 8.82 -20.51
N LYS A 46 -5.97 8.22 -20.99
CA LYS A 46 -6.39 6.87 -20.58
C LYS A 46 -5.33 5.83 -20.91
N ASP A 47 -4.79 5.86 -22.13
CA ASP A 47 -3.79 4.89 -22.60
C ASP A 47 -2.49 4.99 -21.78
N VAL A 48 -2.03 6.21 -21.50
CA VAL A 48 -0.83 6.43 -20.67
C VAL A 48 -1.05 5.92 -19.25
N LEU A 49 -2.20 6.24 -18.63
CA LEU A 49 -2.47 5.81 -17.26
C LEU A 49 -2.64 4.29 -17.13
N THR A 50 -3.36 3.65 -18.05
CA THR A 50 -3.53 2.19 -18.04
C THR A 50 -2.20 1.47 -18.26
N ARG A 51 -1.39 1.93 -19.22
CA ARG A 51 -0.02 1.42 -19.43
C ARG A 51 0.87 1.63 -18.21
N PHE A 52 0.79 2.79 -17.58
CA PHE A 52 1.58 3.11 -16.40
C PHE A 52 1.20 2.23 -15.21
N HIS A 53 -0.10 2.14 -14.92
CA HIS A 53 -0.63 1.28 -13.87
C HIS A 53 -0.17 -0.17 -14.08
N TRP A 54 -0.28 -0.67 -15.31
CA TRP A 54 0.21 -2.01 -15.65
C TRP A 54 1.73 -2.18 -15.45
N HIS A 55 2.52 -1.19 -15.87
CA HIS A 55 3.97 -1.18 -15.70
C HIS A 55 4.36 -1.24 -14.22
N VAL A 56 3.73 -0.42 -13.38
CA VAL A 56 3.95 -0.41 -11.93
C VAL A 56 3.56 -1.75 -11.32
N GLN A 57 2.41 -2.32 -11.71
CA GLN A 57 1.98 -3.64 -11.22
C GLN A 57 2.99 -4.74 -11.57
N LYS A 58 3.48 -4.78 -12.81
CA LYS A 58 4.52 -5.74 -13.24
C LYS A 58 5.80 -5.61 -12.43
N ARG A 59 6.22 -4.39 -12.14
CA ARG A 59 7.42 -4.09 -11.33
C ARG A 59 7.25 -4.53 -9.88
N ILE A 60 6.12 -4.20 -9.26
CA ILE A 60 5.82 -4.59 -7.88
C ILE A 60 5.73 -6.12 -7.76
N LEU A 61 4.99 -6.78 -8.65
CA LEU A 61 4.73 -8.23 -8.60
C LEU A 61 5.85 -9.09 -9.21
N LYS A 62 6.90 -8.47 -9.77
CA LYS A 62 8.00 -9.16 -10.44
C LYS A 62 7.53 -10.15 -11.50
N ASN A 63 6.77 -9.64 -12.46
CA ASN A 63 6.44 -10.29 -13.73
C ASN A 63 5.68 -11.62 -13.67
N ARG A 64 4.90 -11.88 -12.61
CA ARG A 64 4.00 -13.05 -12.53
C ARG A 64 2.76 -12.98 -13.41
N LEU A 65 2.60 -11.92 -14.20
CA LEU A 65 1.41 -11.71 -15.01
C LEU A 65 1.76 -11.88 -16.49
N GLU A 66 1.37 -13.03 -17.03
CA GLU A 66 1.64 -13.42 -18.42
C GLU A 66 0.77 -12.66 -19.43
N LYS A 67 -0.41 -12.21 -19.01
CA LYS A 67 -1.37 -11.52 -19.88
C LYS A 67 -1.49 -10.05 -19.51
N THR A 68 -1.45 -9.19 -20.51
CA THR A 68 -1.86 -7.79 -20.36
C THR A 68 -3.35 -7.76 -19.99
N PRO A 69 -3.73 -7.03 -18.93
CA PRO A 69 -5.11 -6.94 -18.49
C PRO A 69 -5.95 -6.16 -19.50
N ASP A 70 -7.26 -6.32 -19.39
CA ASP A 70 -8.22 -5.55 -20.15
C ASP A 70 -8.05 -4.04 -19.86
N PRO A 71 -7.86 -3.18 -20.88
CA PRO A 71 -7.68 -1.74 -20.70
C PRO A 71 -8.82 -1.06 -19.93
N GLU A 72 -10.07 -1.51 -20.09
CA GLU A 72 -11.21 -0.92 -19.38
C GLU A 72 -11.21 -1.28 -17.89
N ILE A 73 -10.74 -2.49 -17.54
CA ILE A 73 -10.56 -2.89 -16.14
C ILE A 73 -9.45 -2.05 -15.49
N GLU A 74 -8.32 -1.87 -16.17
CA GLU A 74 -7.23 -1.04 -15.64
C GLU A 74 -7.63 0.43 -15.57
N TRP A 75 -8.41 0.92 -16.53
CA TRP A 75 -8.95 2.27 -16.49
C TRP A 75 -9.87 2.46 -15.28
N GLY A 76 -10.74 1.49 -15.00
CA GLY A 76 -11.58 1.49 -13.80
C GLY A 76 -10.77 1.62 -12.50
N ARG A 77 -9.64 0.91 -12.39
CA ARG A 77 -8.72 1.03 -11.23
C ARG A 77 -8.04 2.39 -11.16
N CYS A 78 -7.62 2.93 -12.31
CA CYS A 78 -7.08 4.28 -12.39
C CYS A 78 -8.12 5.30 -11.90
N CYS A 79 -9.36 5.24 -12.38
CA CYS A 79 -10.44 6.11 -11.94
C CYS A 79 -10.67 6.05 -10.42
N GLN A 80 -10.66 4.85 -9.82
CA GLN A 80 -10.80 4.72 -8.35
C GLN A 80 -9.63 5.40 -7.61
N THR A 81 -8.43 5.30 -8.15
CA THR A 81 -7.26 5.98 -7.59
C THR A 81 -7.38 7.49 -7.71
N LEU A 82 -7.77 7.99 -8.89
CA LEU A 82 -7.93 9.41 -9.16
C LEU A 82 -9.07 10.02 -8.32
N LEU A 83 -10.16 9.28 -8.13
CA LEU A 83 -11.27 9.67 -7.24
C LEU A 83 -10.79 9.86 -5.79
N LYS A 84 -9.93 8.96 -5.30
CA LYS A 84 -9.38 9.05 -3.93
C LYS A 84 -8.43 10.24 -3.77
N GLU A 85 -7.59 10.52 -4.77
CA GLU A 85 -6.56 11.56 -4.67
C GLU A 85 -7.09 12.96 -5.01
N PHE A 86 -7.91 13.08 -6.05
CA PHE A 86 -8.36 14.37 -6.62
C PHE A 86 -9.84 14.66 -6.34
N GLY A 87 -10.54 13.78 -5.63
CA GLY A 87 -11.93 13.95 -5.25
C GLY A 87 -12.94 13.65 -6.37
N PRO A 88 -14.19 14.12 -6.24
CA PRO A 88 -15.23 13.88 -7.25
C PRO A 88 -14.84 14.36 -8.64
N ASN A 89 -15.00 13.52 -9.66
CA ASN A 89 -14.45 13.73 -11.03
C ASN A 89 -12.92 13.83 -11.08
N GLY A 90 -12.22 13.12 -10.19
CA GLY A 90 -10.77 13.16 -10.09
C GLY A 90 -10.06 12.81 -11.41
N GLU A 91 -10.68 12.01 -12.27
CA GLU A 91 -10.19 11.73 -13.62
C GLU A 91 -10.13 12.97 -14.52
N LYS A 92 -11.10 13.88 -14.42
CA LYS A 92 -11.11 15.15 -15.17
C LYS A 92 -10.09 16.13 -14.60
N ALA A 93 -10.00 16.22 -13.27
CA ALA A 93 -9.01 17.07 -12.61
C ALA A 93 -7.57 16.64 -12.97
N ALA A 94 -7.30 15.34 -12.90
CA ALA A 94 -6.02 14.78 -13.32
C ALA A 94 -5.72 15.03 -14.80
N PHE A 95 -6.72 14.88 -15.68
CA PHE A 95 -6.54 15.21 -17.09
C PHE A 95 -6.19 16.68 -17.29
N GLU A 96 -6.89 17.61 -16.64
CA GLU A 96 -6.58 19.04 -16.74
C GLU A 96 -5.17 19.38 -16.25
N LEU A 97 -4.70 18.75 -15.17
CA LEU A 97 -3.31 18.88 -14.72
C LEU A 97 -2.33 18.40 -15.79
N THR A 98 -2.58 17.24 -16.39
CA THR A 98 -1.72 16.70 -17.46
C THR A 98 -1.77 17.52 -18.75
N ARG A 99 -2.93 18.12 -19.06
CA ARG A 99 -3.17 18.93 -20.26
C ARG A 99 -2.52 20.30 -20.17
N THR A 100 -2.50 20.89 -18.98
CA THR A 100 -1.93 22.22 -18.73
C THR A 100 -0.47 22.17 -18.29
N GLY A 101 -0.01 21.03 -17.76
CA GLY A 101 1.35 20.87 -17.23
C GLY A 101 1.58 21.60 -15.90
N THR A 102 0.54 22.16 -15.28
CA THR A 102 0.65 22.86 -13.99
C THR A 102 0.91 21.89 -12.85
N GLU A 103 1.54 22.37 -11.77
CA GLU A 103 1.77 21.59 -10.54
C GLU A 103 2.48 20.23 -10.76
N GLY A 104 3.38 20.18 -11.75
CA GLY A 104 4.11 18.96 -12.13
C GLY A 104 3.37 18.04 -13.11
N GLY A 105 2.17 18.42 -13.54
CA GLY A 105 1.44 17.84 -14.67
C GLY A 105 1.33 16.32 -14.61
N LEU A 106 1.71 15.66 -15.71
CA LEU A 106 1.67 14.21 -15.83
C LEU A 106 2.45 13.51 -14.71
N TYR A 107 3.63 13.99 -14.35
CA TYR A 107 4.46 13.35 -13.32
C TYR A 107 3.74 13.28 -11.97
N THR A 108 3.05 14.35 -11.58
CA THR A 108 2.26 14.39 -10.33
C THR A 108 1.15 13.35 -10.35
N VAL A 109 0.44 13.21 -11.47
CA VAL A 109 -0.62 12.21 -11.62
C VAL A 109 -0.05 10.79 -11.57
N LEU A 110 1.04 10.50 -12.29
CA LEU A 110 1.69 9.19 -12.24
C LEU A 110 2.19 8.84 -10.83
N LYS A 111 2.77 9.82 -10.13
CA LYS A 111 3.24 9.64 -8.74
C LYS A 111 2.08 9.34 -7.79
N ALA A 112 0.95 10.03 -7.94
CA ALA A 112 -0.25 9.74 -7.16
C ALA A 112 -0.75 8.31 -7.38
N VAL A 113 -0.82 7.88 -8.65
CA VAL A 113 -1.22 6.52 -9.01
C VAL A 113 -0.28 5.48 -8.38
N ALA A 114 1.03 5.63 -8.56
CA ALA A 114 2.01 4.71 -7.99
C ALA A 114 1.96 4.67 -6.46
N ARG A 115 1.79 5.81 -5.79
CA ARG A 115 1.67 5.88 -4.33
C ARG A 115 0.44 5.11 -3.82
N ASN A 116 -0.69 5.24 -4.51
CA ASN A 116 -1.90 4.49 -4.17
C ASN A 116 -1.67 2.99 -4.29
N MET A 117 -1.07 2.56 -5.41
CA MET A 117 -0.73 1.16 -5.66
C MET A 117 0.21 0.59 -4.59
N VAL A 118 1.20 1.35 -4.11
CA VAL A 118 2.06 0.92 -3.00
C VAL A 118 1.23 0.57 -1.77
N GLY A 119 0.27 1.44 -1.41
CA GLY A 119 -0.62 1.22 -0.28
C GLY A 119 -1.48 -0.03 -0.45
N GLU A 120 -2.04 -0.25 -1.64
CA GLU A 120 -2.88 -1.40 -1.95
C GLU A 120 -2.08 -2.72 -1.96
N PHE A 121 -0.96 -2.78 -2.67
CA PHE A 121 -0.15 -4.01 -2.76
C PHE A 121 0.47 -4.40 -1.42
N ALA A 122 1.10 -3.47 -0.72
CA ALA A 122 1.68 -3.76 0.58
C ALA A 122 0.60 -4.10 1.61
N GLY A 123 -0.52 -3.37 1.59
CA GLY A 123 -1.67 -3.64 2.46
C GLY A 123 -2.26 -5.04 2.24
N ASN A 124 -2.43 -5.44 0.98
CA ASN A 124 -2.95 -6.76 0.61
C ASN A 124 -2.01 -7.89 1.04
N GLU A 125 -0.69 -7.73 0.84
CA GLU A 125 0.30 -8.72 1.29
C GLU A 125 0.28 -8.89 2.81
N ILE A 126 0.29 -7.79 3.57
CA ILE A 126 0.22 -7.81 5.04
C ILE A 126 -1.09 -8.46 5.50
N ALA A 127 -2.22 -8.05 4.92
CA ALA A 127 -3.53 -8.60 5.27
C ALA A 127 -3.64 -10.10 4.99
N ALA A 128 -3.06 -10.57 3.88
CA ALA A 128 -3.04 -11.99 3.54
C ALA A 128 -2.21 -12.81 4.55
N LYS A 129 -1.01 -12.33 4.93
CA LYS A 129 -0.16 -12.98 5.94
C LYS A 129 -0.83 -13.05 7.31
N ILE A 130 -1.46 -11.95 7.75
CA ILE A 130 -2.21 -11.90 9.02
C ILE A 130 -3.41 -12.84 8.97
N SER A 131 -4.18 -12.82 7.88
CA SER A 131 -5.34 -13.70 7.70
C SER A 131 -4.95 -15.17 7.76
N PHE A 132 -3.88 -15.55 7.07
CA PHE A 132 -3.34 -16.91 7.09
C PHE A 132 -2.91 -17.31 8.51
N PHE A 133 -2.10 -16.48 9.18
CA PHE A 133 -1.70 -16.71 10.57
C PHE A 133 -2.93 -16.91 11.46
N TRP A 134 -3.87 -15.96 11.45
CA TRP A 134 -5.02 -15.95 12.36
C TRP A 134 -5.92 -17.16 12.18
N ARG A 135 -6.22 -17.53 10.93
CA ARG A 135 -7.08 -18.69 10.61
C ARG A 135 -6.45 -20.04 10.96
N THR A 136 -5.13 -20.09 11.12
CA THR A 136 -4.40 -21.31 11.50
C THR A 136 -4.22 -21.47 13.01
N LEU A 137 -4.77 -20.57 13.81
CA LEU A 137 -4.73 -20.63 15.28
C LEU A 137 -6.07 -21.14 15.83
N SER A 138 -6.02 -21.97 16.87
CA SER A 138 -7.17 -22.21 17.75
C SER A 138 -7.55 -20.94 18.52
N VAL A 139 -8.72 -20.93 19.15
CA VAL A 139 -9.16 -19.78 19.98
C VAL A 139 -8.18 -19.51 21.12
N ASP A 140 -7.70 -20.55 21.81
CA ASP A 140 -6.72 -20.40 22.89
C ASP A 140 -5.37 -19.87 22.39
N GLU A 141 -4.92 -20.35 21.23
CA GLU A 141 -3.71 -19.84 20.58
C GLU A 141 -3.85 -18.37 20.15
N GLN A 142 -5.03 -17.94 19.71
CA GLN A 142 -5.32 -16.53 19.38
C GLN A 142 -5.21 -15.63 20.61
N PHE A 143 -5.74 -16.07 21.76
CA PHE A 143 -5.61 -15.33 23.02
C PHE A 143 -4.14 -15.27 23.47
N ALA A 144 -3.43 -16.39 23.44
CA ALA A 144 -2.01 -16.45 23.80
C ALA A 144 -1.15 -15.54 22.91
N ALA A 145 -1.37 -15.56 21.59
CA ALA A 145 -0.66 -14.69 20.65
C ALA A 145 -0.96 -13.20 20.90
N THR A 146 -2.19 -12.86 21.27
CA THR A 146 -2.56 -11.48 21.60
C THR A 146 -1.83 -10.99 22.86
N GLU A 147 -1.80 -11.81 23.90
CA GLU A 147 -1.11 -11.48 25.16
C GLU A 147 0.40 -11.38 24.98
N GLU A 148 0.98 -12.30 24.20
CA GLU A 148 2.39 -12.24 23.82
C GLU A 148 2.71 -10.93 23.09
N TYR A 149 1.87 -10.52 22.13
CA TYR A 149 2.05 -9.27 21.40
C TYR A 149 1.96 -8.06 22.32
N LEU A 150 0.94 -7.98 23.18
CA LEU A 150 0.77 -6.85 24.09
C LEU A 150 1.95 -6.74 25.05
N LYS A 151 2.46 -7.87 25.55
CA LYS A 151 3.64 -7.90 26.41
C LYS A 151 4.90 -7.39 25.70
N LYS A 152 5.10 -7.75 24.43
CA LYS A 152 6.30 -7.38 23.66
C LYS A 152 6.22 -5.98 23.06
N TYR A 153 5.06 -5.61 22.52
CA TYR A 153 4.88 -4.46 21.63
C TYR A 153 3.76 -3.52 22.07
N GLY A 154 3.06 -3.80 23.18
CA GLY A 154 1.95 -2.97 23.64
C GLY A 154 2.34 -1.51 23.90
N HIS A 155 3.59 -1.28 24.34
CA HIS A 155 4.14 0.06 24.53
C HIS A 155 4.30 0.89 23.24
N LEU A 156 4.20 0.26 22.06
CA LEU A 156 4.26 0.94 20.77
C LEU A 156 2.87 1.39 20.27
N LEU A 157 1.79 0.94 20.91
CA LEU A 157 0.45 1.21 20.43
C LEU A 157 0.04 2.66 20.76
N PRO A 158 -0.54 3.39 19.78
CA PRO A 158 -1.16 4.70 20.01
C PRO A 158 -2.21 4.62 21.13
N SER A 159 -2.38 5.71 21.88
CA SER A 159 -3.37 5.76 22.96
C SER A 159 -4.77 5.46 22.43
N GLU A 160 -5.08 5.86 21.20
CA GLU A 160 -6.35 5.63 20.51
C GLU A 160 -6.67 4.15 20.27
N LEU A 161 -5.65 3.28 20.20
CA LEU A 161 -5.81 1.83 20.12
C LEU A 161 -5.83 1.15 21.50
N THR A 162 -5.53 1.89 22.57
CA THR A 162 -5.42 1.39 23.95
C THR A 162 -6.49 1.94 24.90
N GLU A 163 -7.15 3.05 24.56
CA GLU A 163 -8.14 3.78 25.39
C GLU A 163 -9.49 3.06 25.55
N GLY A 164 -9.60 1.81 25.12
CA GLY A 164 -10.84 1.04 25.15
C GLY A 164 -10.65 -0.38 25.67
N ASN A 165 -9.99 -0.56 26.81
CA ASN A 165 -9.86 -1.83 27.53
C ASN A 165 -9.15 -2.97 26.74
N ALA A 166 -8.33 -3.78 27.41
CA ALA A 166 -7.59 -4.89 26.77
C ALA A 166 -8.50 -5.86 25.98
N VAL A 167 -9.79 -5.92 26.33
CA VAL A 167 -10.84 -6.70 25.68
C VAL A 167 -11.10 -6.26 24.23
N ARG A 168 -11.08 -4.96 23.93
CA ARG A 168 -11.35 -4.47 22.56
C ARG A 168 -10.16 -4.70 21.63
N ILE A 169 -8.93 -4.60 22.15
CA ILE A 169 -7.72 -5.02 21.46
C ILE A 169 -7.78 -6.51 21.13
N LYS A 170 -8.24 -7.35 22.06
CA LYS A 170 -8.44 -8.79 21.83
C LYS A 170 -9.49 -9.07 20.75
N ALA A 171 -10.58 -8.31 20.71
CA ALA A 171 -11.63 -8.47 19.69
C ALA A 171 -11.20 -8.01 18.29
N ASP A 172 -10.35 -6.98 18.19
CA ASP A 172 -9.91 -6.36 16.93
C ASP A 172 -8.41 -6.61 16.63
N PHE A 173 -7.81 -7.66 17.20
CA PHE A 173 -6.36 -7.84 17.19
C PHE A 173 -5.75 -7.90 15.78
N THR A 174 -6.49 -8.43 14.79
CA THR A 174 -6.04 -8.42 13.39
C THR A 174 -5.89 -7.01 12.81
N LYS A 175 -6.65 -6.02 13.27
CA LYS A 175 -6.47 -4.60 12.90
C LYS A 175 -5.18 -4.05 13.52
N VAL A 176 -4.89 -4.40 14.78
CA VAL A 176 -3.64 -4.01 15.45
C VAL A 176 -2.43 -4.54 14.69
N LEU A 177 -2.46 -5.81 14.29
CA LEU A 177 -1.39 -6.41 13.47
C LEU A 177 -1.23 -5.73 12.10
N ARG A 178 -2.31 -5.21 11.49
CA ARG A 178 -2.23 -4.46 10.23
C ARG A 178 -1.57 -3.10 10.38
N GLU A 179 -1.72 -2.45 11.54
CA GLU A 179 -1.08 -1.18 11.83
C GLU A 179 0.36 -1.31 12.29
N HIS A 180 0.75 -2.46 12.85
CA HIS A 180 2.09 -2.71 13.37
C HIS A 180 3.22 -2.31 12.39
N PRO A 181 3.23 -2.74 11.11
CA PRO A 181 4.30 -2.36 10.18
C PRO A 181 4.39 -0.85 9.97
N ARG A 182 3.25 -0.15 9.96
CA ARG A 182 3.21 1.32 9.80
C ARG A 182 3.77 2.03 11.03
N ILE A 183 3.45 1.56 12.23
CA ILE A 183 4.00 2.06 13.50
C ILE A 183 5.53 1.90 13.50
N VAL A 184 6.02 0.69 13.23
CA VAL A 184 7.47 0.40 13.20
C VAL A 184 8.17 1.26 12.14
N ARG A 185 7.59 1.40 10.96
CA ARG A 185 8.15 2.25 9.88
C ARG A 185 8.29 3.71 10.33
N ARG A 186 7.26 4.28 10.96
CA ARG A 186 7.30 5.66 11.48
C ARG A 186 8.40 5.82 12.52
N LEU A 187 8.52 4.90 13.48
CA LEU A 187 9.54 4.95 14.52
C LEU A 187 10.97 4.88 13.93
N ARG A 188 11.20 4.01 12.94
CA ARG A 188 12.48 3.93 12.21
C ARG A 188 12.84 5.21 11.47
N GLN A 189 11.85 5.95 10.98
CA GLN A 189 12.07 7.21 10.26
C GLN A 189 12.40 8.37 11.20
N VAL A 190 11.83 8.40 12.41
CA VAL A 190 12.16 9.40 13.44
C VAL A 190 13.60 9.26 13.91
N GLY A 191 14.06 8.03 14.17
CA GLY A 191 15.43 7.75 14.59
C GLY A 191 16.51 8.01 13.53
N LYS A 192 16.15 8.19 12.25
CA LYS A 192 17.08 8.55 11.17
C LYS A 192 17.24 10.06 10.96
N ARG A 193 16.45 10.89 11.65
CA ARG A 193 16.47 12.36 11.57
C ARG A 193 17.18 13.02 12.77
N GLN A 194 17.74 12.22 13.66
CA GLN A 194 18.66 12.63 14.73
C GLN A 194 20.07 12.21 14.34
#